data_AF-D4CX64-F1
#
_entry.id   AF-D4CX64-F1
#
_cell.length_a   1.000
_cell.length_b   1.000
_cell.length_c   1.000
_cell.angle_alpha   90.00
_cell.angle_beta   90.00
_cell.angle_gamma   90.00
#
_symmetry.space_group_name_H-M   'P 1'
#
loop_
_entity.id
_entity.type
_entity.pdbx_description
1 polymer ?
#
loop_
_entity_poly.entity_id
_entity_poly.type
_entity_poly.pdbx_seq_one_letter_code
_entity_poly.pdbx_strand_id
1 'polypeptide(L)' 'MAKDNKKQNEEVIEELNEVNDIVEEKEETTFLSSYKNLIIAGTSIQFKNGVYSTSDENEIELLRNNNLVREAGE' A
#
# COMPACT_ATOMS: atom_id res chain seq x y z
N MET A 1 30.33 11.46 -46.75
CA MET A 1 30.63 10.87 -45.43
C MET A 1 30.10 11.81 -44.35
N ALA A 2 28.89 11.55 -43.83
CA ALA A 2 28.40 12.07 -42.56
C ALA A 2 27.34 11.05 -42.12
N LYS A 3 27.66 10.34 -41.04
CA LYS A 3 26.95 9.15 -40.56
C LYS A 3 25.72 9.54 -39.75
N ASP A 4 24.71 8.71 -39.90
CA ASP A 4 23.42 8.65 -39.25
C ASP A 4 23.49 8.80 -37.72
N ASN A 5 23.09 9.96 -37.19
CA ASN A 5 23.05 10.24 -35.76
C ASN A 5 21.64 10.65 -35.27
N LYS A 6 20.57 10.08 -35.86
CA LYS A 6 19.18 10.42 -35.49
C LYS A 6 18.37 9.28 -34.85
N LYS A 7 18.90 8.06 -34.80
CA LYS A 7 18.12 6.87 -34.41
C LYS A 7 18.28 6.39 -32.97
N GLN A 8 19.22 6.94 -32.20
CA GLN A 8 19.54 6.42 -30.87
C GLN A 8 18.78 7.10 -29.71
N ASN A 9 18.06 8.19 -29.96
CA ASN A 9 17.48 9.00 -28.89
C ASN A 9 15.99 8.71 -28.63
N GLU A 10 15.35 7.88 -29.45
CA GLU A 10 13.96 7.43 -29.26
C GLU A 10 13.89 6.12 -28.47
N GLU A 11 14.86 5.22 -28.64
CA GLU A 11 14.88 3.90 -27.98
C GLU A 11 15.12 3.99 -26.46
N VAL A 12 15.83 5.02 -25.99
CA VAL A 12 16.11 5.23 -24.55
C VAL A 12 14.88 5.72 -23.77
N ILE A 13 13.86 6.27 -24.45
CA ILE A 13 12.67 6.82 -23.79
C ILE A 13 11.63 5.73 -23.52
N GLU A 14 11.61 4.65 -24.31
CA GLU A 14 10.68 3.53 -24.09
C GLU A 14 11.11 2.66 -22.91
N GLU A 15 12.41 2.40 -22.72
CA GLU A 15 12.90 1.61 -21.57
C GLU A 15 12.72 2.31 -20.21
N LEU A 16 12.61 3.65 -20.16
CA LEU A 16 12.36 4.39 -18.92
C LEU A 16 10.88 4.45 -18.52
N ASN A 17 9.96 4.17 -19.44
CA ASN A 17 8.53 4.13 -19.13
C ASN A 17 8.07 2.76 -18.62
N GLU A 18 8.76 1.67 -18.94
CA GLU A 18 8.45 0.33 -18.39
C GLU A 18 8.87 0.15 -16.93
N VAL A 19 9.76 1.00 -16.40
CA VAL A 19 10.22 0.95 -15.01
C VAL A 19 9.28 1.71 -14.05
N ASN A 20 8.27 2.42 -14.57
CA ASN A 20 7.38 3.28 -13.78
C ASN A 20 6.10 2.60 -13.27
N ASP A 21 5.80 1.36 -13.66
CA ASP A 21 4.54 0.68 -13.33
C ASP A 21 4.71 -0.60 -12.49
N ILE A 22 5.74 -0.66 -11.64
CA ILE A 22 5.71 -1.54 -10.46
C ILE A 22 5.43 -0.66 -9.24
N VAL A 23 4.27 0.00 -9.24
CA VAL A 23 3.63 0.31 -7.99
C VAL A 23 3.08 -1.03 -7.52
N GLU A 24 3.82 -1.73 -6.66
CA GLU A 24 3.24 -2.82 -5.87
C GLU A 24 2.05 -2.20 -5.11
N GLU A 25 0.85 -2.30 -5.66
CA GLU A 25 -0.39 -2.09 -4.93
C GLU A 25 -0.38 -3.13 -3.81
N LYS A 26 0.16 -2.74 -2.65
CA LYS A 26 0.09 -3.58 -1.46
C LYS A 26 -1.37 -3.71 -1.10
N GLU A 27 -1.89 -4.93 -1.22
CA GLU A 27 -3.28 -5.25 -0.89
C GLU A 27 -3.63 -4.68 0.50
N GLU A 28 -4.58 -3.74 0.53
CA GLU A 28 -5.06 -3.16 1.78
C GLU A 28 -5.90 -4.21 2.54
N THR A 29 -5.55 -4.46 3.79
CA THR A 29 -6.39 -5.25 4.70
C THR A 29 -7.32 -4.31 5.46
N THR A 30 -8.61 -4.67 5.54
CA THR A 30 -9.62 -3.87 6.22
C THR A 30 -10.03 -4.49 7.54
N PHE A 31 -10.21 -3.67 8.55
CA PHE A 31 -10.54 -4.05 9.91
C PHE A 31 -11.75 -3.26 10.43
N LEU A 32 -12.54 -3.93 11.26
CA LEU A 32 -13.76 -3.40 11.86
C LEU A 32 -13.61 -3.33 13.37
N SER A 33 -14.04 -2.22 13.97
CA SER A 33 -14.13 -2.07 15.41
C SER A 33 -15.30 -1.18 15.83
N SER A 34 -15.85 -1.45 17.02
CA SER A 34 -16.84 -0.59 17.67
C SER A 34 -16.20 0.67 18.28
N TYR A 35 -14.88 0.70 18.44
CA TYR A 35 -14.15 1.82 19.01
C TYR A 35 -13.75 2.83 17.94
N LYS A 36 -13.96 4.13 18.20
CA LYS A 36 -13.51 5.19 17.29
C LYS A 36 -11.98 5.31 17.25
N ASN A 37 -11.31 5.11 18.38
CA ASN A 37 -9.86 5.14 18.49
C ASN A 37 -9.40 3.98 19.39
N LEU A 38 -8.29 3.34 19.04
CA LEU A 38 -7.62 2.32 19.84
C LEU A 38 -6.12 2.62 19.92
N ILE A 39 -5.52 2.32 21.07
CA ILE A 39 -4.06 2.33 21.22
C ILE A 39 -3.62 0.88 21.38
N ILE A 40 -2.88 0.37 20.41
CA ILE A 40 -2.40 -1.01 20.36
C ILE A 40 -0.87 -0.96 20.30
N ALA A 41 -0.20 -1.50 21.32
CA ALA A 41 1.27 -1.51 21.43
C ALA A 41 1.95 -0.12 21.26
N GLY A 42 1.26 0.97 21.64
CA GLY A 42 1.76 2.33 21.47
C GLY A 42 1.41 2.99 20.13
N THR A 43 0.82 2.25 19.19
CA THR A 43 0.29 2.75 17.93
C THR A 43 -1.16 3.20 18.11
N SER A 44 -1.47 4.44 17.68
CA SER A 44 -2.83 4.98 17.73
C SER A 44 -3.55 4.73 16.41
N ILE A 45 -4.62 3.94 16.43
CA ILE A 45 -5.43 3.59 15.26
C ILE A 45 -6.79 4.26 15.38
N GLN A 46 -7.20 4.98 14.31
CA GLN A 46 -8.47 5.67 14.24
C GLN A 46 -9.39 5.00 13.23
N PHE A 47 -10.51 4.47 13.71
CA PHE A 47 -11.54 3.87 12.87
C PHE A 47 -12.52 4.94 12.39
N LYS A 48 -12.68 5.05 11.07
CA LYS A 48 -13.68 5.92 10.43
C LYS A 48 -14.94 5.11 10.18
N ASN A 49 -16.04 5.50 10.81
CA ASN A 49 -17.31 4.74 10.76
C ASN A 49 -17.15 3.27 11.16
N GLY A 50 -16.25 2.99 12.10
CA GLY A 50 -15.93 1.64 12.55
C GLY A 50 -14.99 0.86 11.62
N VAL A 51 -14.41 1.51 10.60
CA VAL A 51 -13.52 0.88 9.60
C VAL A 51 -12.12 1.49 9.64
N TYR A 52 -11.10 0.66 9.54
CA TYR A 52 -9.71 1.05 9.32
C TYR A 52 -9.10 0.14 8.26
N SER A 53 -8.37 0.69 7.30
CA SER A 53 -7.69 -0.08 6.26
C SER A 53 -6.23 0.31 6.24
N THR A 54 -5.35 -0.66 6.04
CA THR A 54 -3.90 -0.45 6.00
C THR A 54 -3.25 -1.54 5.16
N SER A 55 -2.14 -1.20 4.51
CA SER A 55 -1.24 -2.15 3.86
C SER A 55 0.08 -2.32 4.63
N ASP A 56 0.18 -1.76 5.83
CA ASP A 56 1.34 -1.94 6.71
C ASP A 56 1.25 -3.31 7.40
N GLU A 57 2.18 -4.21 7.07
CA GLU A 57 2.19 -5.58 7.58
C GLU A 57 2.30 -5.65 9.11
N ASN A 58 3.02 -4.70 9.74
CA ASN A 58 3.14 -4.66 11.20
C ASN A 58 1.82 -4.24 11.83
N GLU A 59 1.13 -3.24 11.26
CA GLU A 59 -0.21 -2.86 11.72
C GLU A 59 -1.22 -4.00 11.54
N ILE A 60 -1.17 -4.71 10.41
CA ILE A 60 -2.03 -5.87 10.14
C ILE A 60 -1.80 -6.97 11.19
N GLU A 61 -0.55 -7.32 11.48
CA GLU A 61 -0.21 -8.31 12.51
C GLU A 61 -0.69 -7.87 13.89
N LEU A 62 -0.50 -6.59 14.25
CA LEU A 62 -0.98 -6.04 15.53
C LEU A 62 -2.50 -6.13 15.66
N LEU A 63 -3.24 -5.85 14.57
CA LEU A 63 -4.70 -5.86 14.55
C LEU A 63 -5.26 -7.29 14.59
N ARG A 64 -4.63 -8.25 13.88
CA ARG A 64 -5.01 -9.68 13.92
C ARG A 64 -4.83 -10.31 15.30
N ASN A 65 -3.83 -9.85 16.05
CA ASN A 65 -3.58 -10.30 17.42
C ASN A 65 -4.43 -9.57 18.48
N ASN A 66 -5.36 -8.69 18.07
CA ASN A 66 -6.20 -7.91 18.97
C ASN A 66 -7.64 -8.43 19.01
N ASN A 67 -8.20 -8.61 20.21
CA ASN A 67 -9.57 -9.13 20.39
C ASN A 67 -10.69 -8.07 20.31
N LEU A 68 -10.34 -6.79 20.11
CA LEU A 68 -11.30 -5.67 19.99
C LEU A 68 -11.55 -5.26 18.52
N VAL A 69 -10.94 -5.98 17.59
CA VAL A 69 -10.98 -5.71 16.16
C VAL A 69 -11.27 -7.01 15.41
N ARG A 70 -11.92 -6.93 14.26
CA ARG A 70 -12.18 -8.06 13.37
C ARG A 70 -11.74 -7.72 11.94
N GLU A 71 -11.05 -8.63 11.27
CA GLU A 71 -10.76 -8.48 9.84
C GLU A 71 -12.06 -8.53 9.02
N ALA A 72 -12.23 -7.59 8.10
CA ALA A 72 -13.43 -7.53 7.26
C ALA A 72 -13.38 -8.68 6.24
N GLY A 73 -14.32 -9.63 6.35
CA GLY A 73 -14.39 -10.81 5.47
C GLY A 73 -14.16 -12.13 6.20
N GLU A 74 -13.75 -12.10 7.47
CA GLU A 74 -13.73 -13.24 8.41
C GLU A 74 -15.08 -13.38 9.15
#